data_AF-A0AAD6APL2-F1
#
_entry.id   AF-A0AAD6APL2-F1
#
_cell.length_a   1.000
_cell.length_b   1.000
_cell.length_c   1.000
_cell.angle_alpha   90.00
_cell.angle_beta   90.00
_cell.angle_gamma   90.00
#
_symmetry.space_group_name_H-M   'P 1'
#
loop_
_entity.id
_entity.type
_entity.pdbx_description
1 polymer ?
#
loop_
_entity_poly.entity_id
_entity_poly.type
_entity_poly.pdbx_seq_one_letter_code
_entity_poly.pdbx_strand_id
1 'polypeptide(L)'
;MRSRRDMEMDLLKLGLPKQDLDEALVNLIVKDTQPFSVVADVGFRAFVALLDPNYVIPTRQAIKAMVDAKYVLESNKAIAEMKKVAAVSLTSDMWTSIWL
;
A
#
# COMPACT_ATOMS: atom_id res chain seq x y z
N MET A 1 24.04 11.39 30.70
CA MET A 1 24.25 10.06 30.09
C MET A 1 22.89 9.41 29.91
N ARG A 2 22.51 9.04 28.69
CA ARG A 2 21.20 8.44 28.37
C ARG A 2 21.16 7.01 28.95
N SER A 3 20.04 6.60 29.56
CA SER A 3 19.94 5.33 30.28
C SER A 3 20.00 4.14 29.32
N ARG A 4 20.46 2.98 29.81
CA ARG A 4 20.47 1.72 29.04
C ARG A 4 19.07 1.35 28.54
N ARG A 5 18.04 1.65 29.35
CA ARG A 5 16.62 1.50 28.98
C ARG A 5 16.20 2.48 27.87
N ASP A 6 16.70 3.71 27.88
CA ASP A 6 16.37 4.70 26.85
C ASP A 6 17.00 4.31 25.51
N MET A 7 18.22 3.77 25.51
CA MET A 7 18.85 3.21 24.31
C MET A 7 18.12 1.97 23.81
N GLU A 8 17.64 1.09 24.69
CA GLU A 8 16.83 -0.07 24.33
C GLU A 8 15.46 0.33 23.74
N MET A 9 14.85 1.39 24.26
CA MET A 9 13.63 1.98 23.70
C MET A 9 13.88 2.69 22.35
N ASP A 10 15.04 3.31 22.16
CA ASP A 10 15.45 3.87 20.86
C ASP A 10 15.76 2.76 19.84
N LEU A 11 16.31 1.62 20.28
CA LEU A 11 16.50 0.41 19.47
C LEU A 11 15.16 -0.24 19.09
N LEU A 12 14.17 -0.23 19.99
CA LEU A 12 12.79 -0.68 19.72
C LEU A 12 12.04 0.25 18.75
N LYS A 13 12.48 1.52 18.61
CA LYS A 13 11.94 2.51 17.67
C LYS A 13 12.60 2.52 16.30
N LEU A 14 13.59 1.63 16.05
CA LEU A 14 14.17 1.45 14.72
C LEU A 14 13.18 0.86 13.70
N GLY A 15 12.06 0.28 14.16
CA GLY A 15 10.97 -0.11 13.29
C GLY A 15 10.25 1.12 12.74
N LEU A 16 10.15 1.21 11.41
CA LEU A 16 9.28 2.20 10.77
C LEU A 16 7.87 2.09 11.38
N PRO A 17 7.15 3.21 11.58
CA PRO A 17 5.76 3.17 12.05
C PRO A 17 4.97 2.18 11.22
N LYS A 18 4.18 1.31 11.86
CA LYS A 18 3.36 0.30 11.14
C LYS A 18 2.56 0.90 9.99
N GLN A 19 2.06 2.13 10.16
CA GLN A 19 1.31 2.86 9.14
C GLN A 19 2.15 3.12 7.89
N ASP A 20 3.42 3.48 8.03
CA ASP A 20 4.32 3.76 6.91
C ASP A 20 4.64 2.48 6.13
N LEU A 21 4.81 1.35 6.84
CA LEU A 21 4.99 0.04 6.22
C LEU A 21 3.73 -0.44 5.50
N ASP A 22 2.56 -0.27 6.12
CA ASP A 22 1.27 -0.58 5.50
C ASP A 22 1.05 0.28 4.24
N GLU A 23 1.40 1.57 4.27
CA GLU A 23 1.32 2.44 3.09
C GLU A 23 2.33 2.03 2.00
N ALA A 24 3.57 1.70 2.37
CA ALA A 24 4.58 1.22 1.42
C ALA A 24 4.12 -0.09 0.74
N LEU A 25 3.50 -1.00 1.49
CA LEU A 25 2.93 -2.24 0.97
C LEU A 25 1.75 -1.96 0.01
N VAL A 26 0.85 -1.05 0.35
CA VAL A 26 -0.24 -0.64 -0.55
C VAL A 26 0.33 -0.02 -1.84
N ASN A 27 1.38 0.79 -1.73
CA ASN A 27 2.04 1.39 -2.89
C ASN A 27 2.70 0.34 -3.79
N LEU A 28 3.37 -0.67 -3.22
CA LEU A 28 3.91 -1.81 -3.97
C LEU A 28 2.80 -2.48 -4.79
N ILE A 29 1.68 -2.79 -4.13
CA ILE A 29 0.56 -3.49 -4.76
C ILE A 29 -0.05 -2.70 -5.91
N VAL A 30 -0.28 -1.41 -5.70
CA VAL A 30 -0.91 -0.54 -6.71
C VAL A 30 0.04 -0.24 -7.86
N LYS A 31 1.30 0.11 -7.58
CA LYS A 31 2.27 0.49 -8.62
C LYS A 31 2.67 -0.69 -9.51
N ASP A 32 2.86 -1.85 -8.90
CA ASP A 32 3.33 -3.04 -9.61
C ASP A 32 2.18 -3.97 -10.04
N THR A 33 0.93 -3.52 -9.86
CA THR A 33 -0.30 -4.27 -10.20
C THR A 33 -0.33 -5.68 -9.59
N GLN A 34 0.22 -5.84 -8.39
CA GLN A 34 0.30 -7.14 -7.73
C GLN A 34 -1.10 -7.61 -7.30
N PRO A 35 -1.38 -8.92 -7.34
CA PRO A 35 -2.60 -9.45 -6.76
C PRO A 35 -2.59 -9.25 -5.24
N PHE A 36 -3.75 -9.00 -4.64
CA PHE A 36 -3.86 -8.89 -3.18
C PHE A 36 -3.48 -10.19 -2.45
N SER A 37 -3.37 -11.32 -3.15
CA SER A 37 -2.87 -12.57 -2.59
C SER A 37 -1.39 -12.53 -2.22
N VAL A 38 -0.61 -11.56 -2.70
CA VAL A 38 0.84 -11.46 -2.41
C VAL A 38 1.15 -11.48 -0.92
N VAL A 39 0.28 -10.89 -0.08
CA VAL A 39 0.45 -10.90 1.38
C VAL A 39 0.26 -12.29 2.01
N ALA A 40 -0.27 -13.26 1.29
CA ALA A 40 -0.41 -14.65 1.73
C ALA A 40 0.77 -15.53 1.24
N ASP A 41 1.58 -15.04 0.31
CA ASP A 41 2.65 -15.84 -0.29
C ASP A 41 3.74 -16.15 0.72
N VAL A 42 4.12 -17.43 0.80
CA VAL A 42 5.07 -17.92 1.80
C VAL A 42 6.44 -17.26 1.64
N GLY A 43 6.91 -17.10 0.41
CA GLY A 43 8.20 -16.44 0.11
C GLY A 43 8.20 -14.96 0.49
N PHE A 44 7.10 -14.24 0.20
CA PHE A 44 6.97 -12.84 0.57
C PHE A 44 6.94 -12.66 2.10
N ARG A 45 6.18 -13.50 2.81
CA ARG A 45 6.14 -13.50 4.28
C ARG A 45 7.50 -13.76 4.90
N ALA A 46 8.25 -14.74 4.37
CA ALA A 46 9.59 -15.04 4.85
C ALA A 46 10.57 -13.88 4.61
N PHE A 47 10.50 -13.25 3.43
CA PHE A 47 11.30 -12.07 3.11
C PHE A 47 11.02 -10.90 4.06
N VAL A 48 9.75 -10.57 4.28
CA VAL A 48 9.36 -9.48 5.18
C VAL A 48 9.75 -9.77 6.62
N ALA A 49 9.58 -11.02 7.10
CA ALA A 49 9.98 -11.40 8.44
C ALA A 49 11.49 -11.28 8.70
N LEU A 50 12.32 -11.44 7.66
CA LEU A 50 13.77 -11.21 7.75
C LEU A 50 14.13 -9.71 7.75
N LEU A 51 13.34 -8.87 7.07
CA LEU A 51 13.54 -7.42 7.03
C LEU A 51 13.09 -6.74 8.33
N ASP A 52 11.88 -7.06 8.78
CA ASP A 52 11.31 -6.56 10.03
C ASP A 52 10.49 -7.67 10.71
N PRO A 53 11.08 -8.35 11.72
CA PRO A 53 10.40 -9.42 12.46
C PRO A 53 9.16 -8.95 13.24
N ASN A 54 9.06 -7.65 13.55
CA ASN A 54 7.96 -7.09 14.33
C ASN A 54 6.78 -6.64 13.46
N TYR A 55 6.96 -6.57 12.14
CA TYR A 55 5.92 -6.14 11.24
C TYR A 55 4.91 -7.27 10.95
N VAL A 56 3.69 -7.07 11.46
CA VAL A 56 2.56 -7.95 11.15
C VAL A 56 1.93 -7.51 9.84
N ILE A 57 2.19 -8.29 8.79
CA ILE A 57 1.63 -8.09 7.45
C ILE A 57 0.09 -8.11 7.53
N PRO A 58 -0.59 -7.06 7.03
CA PRO A 58 -2.04 -7.00 6.98
C PRO A 58 -2.67 -8.17 6.20
N THR A 59 -3.91 -8.49 6.53
CA THR A 59 -4.67 -9.50 5.78
C THR A 59 -5.05 -8.98 4.40
N ARG A 60 -5.36 -9.90 3.47
CA ARG A 60 -5.85 -9.55 2.12
C ARG A 60 -7.04 -8.59 2.17
N GLN A 61 -7.97 -8.81 3.11
CA GLN A 61 -9.15 -7.97 3.30
C GLN A 61 -8.78 -6.57 3.78
N ALA A 62 -7.81 -6.46 4.71
CA ALA A 62 -7.33 -5.17 5.18
C ALA A 62 -6.62 -4.40 4.06
N ILE A 63 -5.78 -5.08 3.26
CA ILE A 63 -5.13 -4.48 2.07
C ILE A 63 -6.17 -3.95 1.09
N LYS A 64 -7.19 -4.75 0.78
CA LYS A 64 -8.28 -4.31 -0.12
C LYS A 64 -8.94 -3.03 0.41
N ALA A 65 -9.30 -3.00 1.69
CA ALA A 65 -9.92 -1.82 2.30
C ALA A 65 -9.00 -0.58 2.26
N MET A 66 -7.69 -0.76 2.46
CA MET A 66 -6.71 0.32 2.36
C MET A 66 -6.56 0.84 0.92
N VAL A 67 -6.54 -0.06 -0.07
CA VAL A 67 -6.52 0.32 -1.50
C VAL A 67 -7.79 1.07 -1.88
N ASP A 68 -8.96 0.60 -1.44
CA ASP A 68 -10.25 1.26 -1.70
C ASP A 68 -10.27 2.68 -1.10
N ALA A 69 -9.79 2.85 0.14
CA ALA A 69 -9.64 4.16 0.77
C ALA A 69 -8.68 5.08 0.01
N LYS A 70 -7.54 4.55 -0.43
CA LYS A 70 -6.57 5.32 -1.24
C LYS A 70 -7.15 5.73 -2.59
N TYR A 71 -7.90 4.84 -3.25
CA TYR A 71 -8.58 5.14 -4.50
C TYR A 71 -9.58 6.30 -4.34
N VAL A 72 -10.42 6.28 -3.31
CA VAL A 72 -11.39 7.38 -3.06
C VAL A 72 -10.67 8.71 -2.87
N LEU A 73 -9.58 8.71 -2.10
CA LEU A 73 -8.79 9.91 -1.84
C LEU A 73 -8.14 10.46 -3.12
N GLU A 74 -7.48 9.62 -3.91
CA GLU A 74 -6.84 10.04 -5.17
C GLU A 74 -7.85 10.40 -6.26
N SER A 75 -8.99 9.71 -6.34
CA SER A 75 -10.09 10.05 -7.26
C SER A 75 -10.66 11.43 -6.96
N ASN A 76 -10.89 11.75 -5.68
CA ASN A 76 -11.36 13.08 -5.28
C ASN A 76 -10.35 14.18 -5.64
N LYS A 77 -9.05 13.92 -5.50
CA LYS A 77 -8.00 14.85 -5.95
C LYS A 77 -8.04 15.04 -7.46
N ALA A 78 -8.11 13.95 -8.23
CA ALA A 78 -8.18 14.00 -9.69
C ALA A 78 -9.43 14.77 -10.17
N ILE A 79 -10.59 14.55 -9.55
CA ILE A 79 -11.82 15.31 -9.84
C ILE A 79 -11.65 16.79 -9.50
N ALA A 80 -10.99 17.13 -8.39
CA ALA A 80 -10.73 18.51 -8.00
C ALA A 80 -9.83 19.24 -9.02
N GLU A 81 -8.81 18.57 -9.55
CA GLU A 81 -7.98 19.11 -10.63
C GLU A 81 -8.75 19.22 -11.96
N MET A 82 -9.57 18.22 -12.28
CA MET A 82 -10.41 18.23 -13.47
C MET A 82 -11.41 19.40 -13.49
N LYS A 83 -11.91 19.83 -12.33
CA LYS A 83 -12.81 21.01 -12.24
C LYS A 83 -12.13 22.34 -12.60
N LYS A 84 -10.79 22.38 -12.63
CA LYS A 84 -10.03 23.61 -12.93
C LYS A 84 -9.72 23.77 -14.41
N VAL A 85 -9.87 22.72 -15.23
CA VAL A 85 -9.54 22.76 -16.65
C VAL A 85 -10.73 23.22 -17.49
N ALA A 86 -10.46 23.97 -18.58
CA ALA A 86 -11.50 24.55 -19.43
C ALA A 86 -12.18 23.52 -20.35
N ALA A 87 -11.49 22.42 -20.67
CA ALA A 87 -12.00 21.36 -21.53
C ALA A 87 -11.40 20.02 -21.12
N VAL A 88 -12.16 18.95 -21.36
CA VAL A 88 -11.73 17.55 -21.14
C VAL A 88 -12.10 16.73 -22.38
N SER A 89 -11.25 15.77 -22.76
CA SER A 89 -11.55 14.78 -23.79
C SER A 89 -11.66 13.41 -23.14
N LEU A 90 -12.79 12.73 -23.36
CA LEU A 90 -12.99 11.35 -22.91
C LEU A 90 -12.76 10.39 -24.08
N THR A 91 -11.89 9.41 -23.88
CA THR A 91 -11.73 8.30 -24.83
C THR A 91 -12.28 7.05 -24.15
N SER A 92 -13.07 6.27 -24.89
CA SER A 92 -13.56 4.98 -24.43
C SER A 92 -12.94 3.89 -25.28
N ASP A 93 -12.30 2.95 -24.61
CA ASP A 93 -11.98 1.63 -25.14
C ASP A 93 -13.29 0.81 -25.16
N MET A 94 -13.56 0.08 -26.25
CA MET A 94 -14.67 -0.87 -26.35
C MET A 94 -14.19 -2.18 -26.99
N TRP A 95 -13.22 -2.86 -26.37
CA TRP A 95 -12.84 -4.21 -26.80
C TRP A 95 -13.73 -5.27 -26.14
N THR A 96 -14.16 -6.25 -26.94
CA THR A 96 -14.83 -7.46 -26.44
C THR A 96 -13.79 -8.55 -26.22
N SER A 97 -13.65 -9.06 -25.00
CA SER A 97 -12.91 -10.27 -24.71
C SER A 97 -13.71 -11.49 -25.17
N ILE A 98 -13.24 -12.16 -26.22
CA ILE A 98 -13.68 -13.51 -26.55
C ILE A 98 -12.91 -14.48 -25.66
N TRP A 99 -13.64 -15.44 -25.08
CA TRP A 99 -13.17 -16.47 -24.16
C TRP A 99 -11.82 -17.09 -24.52
N LEU A 100 -10.94 -17.12 -23.52
CA LEU A 100 -10.21 -18.32 -23.12
C LEU A 100 -10.44 -18.55 -21.63
#